data_AF-A0A7C3P2N0-F1
#
_entry.id   AF-A0A7C3P2N0-F1
#
_cell.length_a   1.000
_cell.length_b   1.000
_cell.length_c   1.000
_cell.angle_alpha   90.00
_cell.angle_beta   90.00
_cell.angle_gamma   90.00
#
_symmetry.space_group_name_H-M   'P 1'
#
loop_
_entity.id
_entity.type
_entity.pdbx_description
1 polymer ?
#
loop_
_entity_poly.entity_id
_entity_poly.type
_entity_poly.pdbx_seq_one_letter_code
_entity_poly.pdbx_strand_id
1 'polypeptide(L)'
;MKRSEWLLLSAISLCLLSFLYPNLIPSQVPLHEKTVLKGFDGGFLSVDSKEPYSPRKTCGACHDYDQITKGYHFQQGRTDGAGKIIISDSFDSKYPWNLSAGMYGKHSLAYLDSSQLAKKVNTHPSDIDKSSFFFIQNCGPCHPGGGFGEYDRRGNFYYIEETKKFGYELSNDDPKLDGDYTSISMGNAEYGASWDRSGLSEADCLICHLKGYQWKERGTALRAGLFRYGPTVGAGWATVKLFQEGFWNPKAEEVEIDYSKKEVADFENLHLQITRRPHDENCLACHAGSGGKKREHQWSPETDIHKSKGLSCVSCHPADKEHNFAKGNTIQETVRDDLDHTMASCEDCHYKGKDKKAPKYRHPFSPKHMRRIACQACHIPFQTAPADLVYDLSTGTTVVYDTSKFLTGDPIDPRKRTTDVSNWFPTIREFKGRIVPAKSLVVIYFGDLDEKTNVVKPIFLWKIRGVK
;
A
#
# COMPACT_ATOMS: atom_id res chain seq x y z
N MET A 1 -1.71 84.20 5.81
CA MET A 1 -1.88 84.86 7.12
C MET A 1 -1.42 83.92 8.22
N LYS A 2 -0.30 84.30 8.86
CA LYS A 2 0.35 83.90 10.14
C LYS A 2 -0.14 82.69 10.94
N ARG A 3 0.78 81.75 11.25
CA ARG A 3 1.45 81.51 12.57
C ARG A 3 2.34 80.24 12.47
N SER A 4 3.67 80.36 12.36
CA SER A 4 4.70 80.33 13.44
C SER A 4 4.70 79.02 14.24
N GLU A 5 5.60 78.08 13.94
CA GLU A 5 6.91 77.86 14.61
C GLU A 5 6.78 77.46 16.09
N TRP A 6 6.99 76.19 16.43
CA TRP A 6 7.61 75.73 17.69
C TRP A 6 8.30 74.36 17.47
N LEU A 7 9.60 74.32 17.80
CA LEU A 7 10.41 73.21 18.34
C LEU A 7 11.08 72.19 17.41
N LEU A 8 12.35 72.51 17.09
CA LEU A 8 13.47 71.55 17.07
C LEU A 8 13.73 70.97 18.46
N LEU A 9 13.97 69.65 18.55
CA LEU A 9 15.01 68.95 19.34
C LEU A 9 14.55 67.56 19.80
N SER A 10 14.90 66.52 19.05
CA SER A 10 15.27 65.19 19.59
C SER A 10 15.69 64.26 18.45
N ALA A 11 16.89 64.49 17.93
CA ALA A 11 17.64 63.47 17.21
C ALA A 11 18.34 62.56 18.23
N ILE A 12 18.53 61.29 17.85
CA ILE A 12 19.37 60.28 18.52
C ILE A 12 18.69 59.57 19.71
N SER A 13 17.82 58.60 19.42
CA SER A 13 17.77 57.33 20.16
C SER A 13 16.80 56.35 19.48
N LEU A 14 17.17 55.75 18.34
CA LEU A 14 16.48 54.54 17.86
C LEU A 14 17.32 53.76 16.82
N CYS A 15 18.63 53.65 17.04
CA CYS A 15 19.49 52.73 16.29
C CYS A 15 20.25 51.87 17.29
N LEU A 16 19.62 50.84 17.88
CA LEU A 16 20.29 49.73 18.58
C LEU A 16 19.32 48.66 19.12
N LEU A 17 18.29 48.25 18.36
CA LEU A 17 17.42 47.12 18.75
C LEU A 17 17.09 46.16 17.59
N SER A 18 17.90 46.14 16.53
CA SER A 18 17.73 45.25 15.37
C SER A 18 18.65 44.02 15.36
N PHE A 19 19.35 43.73 16.45
CA PHE A 19 20.08 42.48 16.64
C PHE A 19 19.65 41.89 17.97
N LEU A 20 18.79 40.87 17.93
CA LEU A 20 18.55 39.80 18.92
C LEU A 20 17.17 39.15 18.64
N TYR A 21 16.91 38.76 17.39
CA TYR A 21 16.04 37.61 17.18
C TYR A 21 16.98 36.42 17.06
N PRO A 22 17.05 35.51 18.06
CA PRO A 22 17.67 34.23 17.80
C PRO A 22 16.87 33.61 16.67
N ASN A 23 17.51 33.41 15.53
CA ASN A 23 17.08 32.40 14.57
C ASN A 23 16.89 31.14 15.41
N LEU A 24 15.64 30.80 15.71
CA LEU A 24 15.29 29.50 16.25
C LEU A 24 15.73 28.51 15.18
N ILE A 25 16.94 27.99 15.35
CA ILE A 25 17.44 26.80 14.70
C ILE A 25 16.29 25.81 14.82
N PRO A 26 15.75 25.27 13.71
CA PRO A 26 14.78 24.19 13.80
C PRO A 26 15.39 23.15 14.72
N SER A 27 14.72 22.84 15.84
CA SER A 27 15.23 21.82 16.77
C SER A 27 15.66 20.63 15.93
N GLN A 28 16.89 20.17 16.09
CA GLN A 28 17.38 18.98 15.40
C GLN A 28 16.28 17.94 15.49
N VAL A 29 15.82 17.45 14.33
CA VAL A 29 14.85 16.36 14.29
C VAL A 29 15.47 15.25 15.14
N PRO A 30 14.78 14.76 16.19
CA PRO A 30 15.36 13.75 17.06
C PRO A 30 15.81 12.56 16.20
N LEU A 31 17.12 12.31 16.20
CA LEU A 31 17.71 11.15 15.56
C LEU A 31 17.24 9.91 16.31
N HIS A 32 17.10 8.79 15.61
CA HIS A 32 16.74 7.53 16.24
C HIS A 32 17.86 7.10 17.20
N GLU A 33 17.51 6.46 18.31
CA GLU A 33 18.51 5.88 19.23
C GLU A 33 19.24 4.71 18.57
N LYS A 34 20.50 4.46 18.99
CA LYS A 34 21.28 3.36 18.43
C LYS A 34 20.56 2.03 18.67
N THR A 35 20.25 1.31 17.59
CA THR A 35 19.53 0.03 17.65
C THR A 35 20.50 -1.13 17.45
N VAL A 36 20.32 -2.19 18.22
CA VAL A 36 21.08 -3.44 18.04
C VAL A 36 20.20 -4.42 17.29
N LEU A 37 20.66 -4.89 16.13
CA LEU A 37 19.91 -5.85 15.32
C LEU A 37 19.89 -7.23 15.98
N LYS A 38 18.76 -7.92 15.86
CA LYS A 38 18.57 -9.29 16.35
C LYS A 38 18.04 -10.21 15.25
N GLY A 39 18.47 -11.46 15.30
CA GLY A 39 17.94 -12.54 14.48
C GLY A 39 16.57 -13.02 14.97
N PHE A 40 15.98 -13.96 14.24
CA PHE A 40 14.70 -14.60 14.60
C PHE A 40 14.78 -15.42 15.90
N ASP A 41 15.96 -15.97 16.20
CA ASP A 41 16.27 -16.64 17.47
C ASP A 41 16.38 -15.68 18.67
N GLY A 42 16.37 -14.37 18.42
CA GLY A 42 16.56 -13.31 19.41
C GLY A 42 18.03 -13.01 19.74
N GLY A 43 18.98 -13.71 19.12
CA GLY A 43 20.40 -13.46 19.25
C GLY A 43 20.80 -12.12 18.61
N PHE A 44 21.81 -11.46 19.18
CA PHE A 44 22.36 -10.24 18.60
C PHE A 44 23.12 -10.56 17.31
N LEU A 45 22.92 -9.74 16.29
CA LEU A 45 23.66 -9.84 15.04
C LEU A 45 24.93 -8.99 15.11
N SER A 46 25.93 -9.42 14.34
CA SER A 46 27.17 -8.71 14.05
C SER A 46 27.34 -8.58 12.54
N VAL A 47 28.34 -7.82 12.10
CA VAL A 47 28.69 -7.70 10.67
C VAL A 47 28.97 -9.06 10.02
N ASP A 48 29.50 -10.02 10.79
CA ASP A 48 29.84 -11.36 10.29
C ASP A 48 28.66 -12.35 10.32
N SER A 49 27.51 -11.94 10.86
CA SER A 49 26.34 -12.82 10.98
C SER A 49 25.77 -13.23 9.62
N LYS A 50 25.25 -14.46 9.56
CA LYS A 50 24.67 -15.07 8.35
C LYS A 50 23.18 -15.37 8.47
N GLU A 51 22.56 -14.97 9.57
CA GLU A 51 21.13 -15.10 9.81
C GLU A 51 20.37 -13.81 9.44
N PRO A 52 19.11 -13.92 8.97
CA PRO A 52 18.29 -12.76 8.68
C PRO A 52 17.90 -12.02 9.96
N TYR A 53 17.84 -10.70 9.90
CA TYR A 53 17.33 -9.89 11.02
C TYR A 53 15.80 -10.01 11.12
N SER A 54 15.30 -10.04 12.35
CA SER A 54 13.87 -10.03 12.67
C SER A 54 13.44 -8.60 13.03
N PRO A 55 12.54 -7.97 12.25
CA PRO A 55 11.89 -6.72 12.65
C PRO A 55 11.19 -6.82 14.01
N ARG A 56 10.52 -7.95 14.31
CA ARG A 56 9.80 -8.15 15.57
C ARG A 56 10.74 -8.15 16.76
N LYS A 57 11.87 -8.85 16.70
CA LYS A 57 12.84 -8.92 17.81
C LYS A 57 13.71 -7.67 17.90
N THR A 58 13.99 -7.01 16.77
CA THR A 58 14.81 -5.80 16.70
C THR A 58 14.01 -4.55 17.06
N CYS A 59 13.03 -4.17 16.23
CA CYS A 59 12.27 -2.95 16.41
C CYS A 59 11.24 -3.10 17.54
N GLY A 60 10.68 -4.31 17.70
CA GLY A 60 9.75 -4.63 18.78
C GLY A 60 10.37 -4.63 20.19
N ALA A 61 11.70 -4.53 20.30
CA ALA A 61 12.36 -4.33 21.60
C ALA A 61 12.15 -2.91 22.17
N CYS A 62 11.90 -1.92 21.30
CA CYS A 62 11.72 -0.52 21.68
C CYS A 62 10.31 0.01 21.33
N HIS A 63 9.63 -0.61 20.37
CA HIS A 63 8.30 -0.23 19.92
C HIS A 63 7.29 -1.34 20.18
N ASP A 64 6.04 -0.98 20.48
CA ASP A 64 4.96 -1.96 20.62
C ASP A 64 4.59 -2.53 19.24
N TYR A 65 5.26 -3.61 18.87
CA TYR A 65 5.09 -4.29 17.58
C TYR A 65 3.64 -4.76 17.38
N ASP A 66 3.01 -5.30 18.43
CA ASP A 66 1.64 -5.82 18.33
C ASP A 66 0.62 -4.69 18.22
N GLN A 67 0.88 -3.52 18.80
CA GLN A 67 0.08 -2.32 18.55
C GLN A 67 0.25 -1.81 17.12
N ILE A 68 1.50 -1.67 16.65
CA ILE A 68 1.83 -1.13 15.32
C ILE A 68 1.21 -1.99 14.21
N THR A 69 1.29 -3.31 14.34
CA THR A 69 0.81 -4.23 13.31
C THR A 69 -0.71 -4.40 13.26
N LYS A 70 -1.47 -3.69 14.11
CA LYS A 70 -2.94 -3.58 13.96
C LYS A 70 -3.35 -2.70 12.80
N GLY A 71 -2.44 -1.88 12.26
CA GLY A 71 -2.70 -1.00 11.14
C GLY A 71 -3.15 -1.72 9.89
N TYR A 72 -4.00 -1.07 9.09
CA TYR A 72 -4.57 -1.68 7.89
C TYR A 72 -3.52 -2.24 6.92
N HIS A 73 -2.37 -1.55 6.75
CA HIS A 73 -1.35 -2.00 5.79
C HIS A 73 -0.77 -3.38 6.14
N PHE A 74 -0.74 -3.74 7.42
CA PHE A 74 -0.29 -5.04 7.90
C PHE A 74 -1.41 -6.09 7.88
N GLN A 75 -2.66 -5.70 8.14
CA GLN A 75 -3.78 -6.64 8.26
C GLN A 75 -4.53 -6.89 6.95
N GLN A 76 -4.54 -5.92 6.02
CA GLN A 76 -5.19 -6.00 4.71
C GLN A 76 -6.65 -6.50 4.73
N GLY A 77 -7.41 -6.21 5.80
CA GLY A 77 -8.80 -6.65 5.96
C GLY A 77 -8.99 -7.95 6.75
N ARG A 78 -7.91 -8.58 7.21
CA ARG A 78 -7.98 -9.71 8.15
C ARG A 78 -8.71 -9.35 9.44
N THR A 79 -8.50 -8.12 9.93
CA THR A 79 -9.12 -7.59 11.14
C THR A 79 -9.92 -6.32 10.88
N ASP A 80 -10.85 -6.02 11.79
CA ASP A 80 -11.50 -4.71 11.88
C ASP A 80 -10.62 -3.68 12.61
N GLY A 81 -11.15 -2.46 12.79
CA GLY A 81 -10.46 -1.37 13.51
C GLY A 81 -10.26 -1.62 15.00
N ALA A 82 -10.96 -2.57 15.61
CA ALA A 82 -10.75 -2.99 16.99
C ALA A 82 -9.69 -4.12 17.10
N GLY A 83 -9.16 -4.60 15.97
CA GLY A 83 -8.22 -5.71 15.92
C GLY A 83 -8.88 -7.08 16.02
N LYS A 84 -10.22 -7.17 15.94
CA LYS A 84 -10.92 -8.45 15.90
C LYS A 84 -10.75 -9.06 14.51
N ILE A 85 -10.44 -10.36 14.44
CA ILE A 85 -10.41 -11.10 13.18
C ILE A 85 -11.84 -11.15 12.61
N ILE A 86 -12.00 -10.64 11.38
CA ILE A 86 -13.30 -10.58 10.67
C ILE A 86 -13.32 -11.41 9.40
N ILE A 87 -12.15 -11.80 8.88
CA ILE A 87 -12.07 -12.64 7.69
C ILE A 87 -12.77 -13.97 7.93
N SER A 88 -13.69 -14.36 7.05
CA SER A 88 -14.55 -15.54 7.23
C SER A 88 -15.09 -16.07 5.91
N ASP A 89 -15.32 -17.38 5.85
CA ASP A 89 -15.98 -18.06 4.72
C ASP A 89 -17.45 -17.65 4.53
N SER A 90 -18.04 -17.00 5.53
CA SER A 90 -19.40 -16.48 5.55
C SER A 90 -19.48 -14.95 5.56
N PHE A 91 -18.37 -14.26 5.27
CA PHE A 91 -18.27 -12.81 5.43
C PHE A 91 -19.30 -12.03 4.59
N ASP A 92 -19.42 -12.34 3.31
CA ASP A 92 -20.38 -11.69 2.40
C ASP A 92 -21.37 -12.72 1.86
N SER A 93 -22.63 -12.65 2.29
CA SER A 93 -23.68 -13.57 1.86
C SER A 93 -24.10 -13.35 0.40
N LYS A 94 -23.93 -12.14 -0.14
CA LYS A 94 -24.30 -11.79 -1.51
C LYS A 94 -23.19 -12.15 -2.50
N TYR A 95 -21.94 -11.99 -2.07
CA TYR A 95 -20.76 -12.32 -2.87
C TYR A 95 -19.86 -13.29 -2.09
N PRO A 96 -20.21 -14.60 -2.02
CA PRO A 96 -19.58 -15.58 -1.10
C PRO A 96 -18.09 -15.90 -1.36
N TRP A 97 -17.51 -15.33 -2.40
CA TRP A 97 -16.07 -15.38 -2.68
C TRP A 97 -15.29 -14.22 -2.04
N ASN A 98 -15.98 -13.23 -1.46
CA ASN A 98 -15.36 -12.20 -0.63
C ASN A 98 -15.34 -12.69 0.82
N LEU A 99 -14.13 -12.92 1.32
CA LEU A 99 -13.88 -13.39 2.69
C LEU A 99 -13.65 -12.24 3.68
N SER A 100 -13.38 -11.03 3.18
CA SER A 100 -13.20 -9.83 4.01
C SER A 100 -13.51 -8.56 3.21
N ALA A 101 -13.47 -7.40 3.87
CA ALA A 101 -13.60 -6.10 3.22
C ALA A 101 -12.29 -5.57 2.60
N GLY A 102 -11.13 -6.19 2.87
CA GLY A 102 -9.81 -5.70 2.44
C GLY A 102 -9.13 -6.61 1.41
N MET A 103 -7.94 -6.19 0.94
CA MET A 103 -7.23 -6.89 -0.14
C MET A 103 -6.92 -8.36 0.17
N TYR A 104 -6.75 -8.71 1.44
CA TYR A 104 -6.66 -10.08 1.88
C TYR A 104 -8.06 -10.64 2.16
N GLY A 105 -8.68 -11.18 1.12
CA GLY A 105 -9.99 -11.83 1.18
C GLY A 105 -11.06 -11.22 0.29
N LYS A 106 -10.96 -9.94 -0.08
CA LYS A 106 -11.86 -9.35 -1.09
C LYS A 106 -11.35 -9.62 -2.49
N HIS A 107 -12.20 -10.18 -3.33
CA HIS A 107 -11.89 -10.37 -4.73
C HIS A 107 -12.00 -9.04 -5.51
N SER A 108 -10.98 -8.73 -6.31
CA SER A 108 -11.01 -7.61 -7.25
C SER A 108 -10.83 -8.11 -8.68
N LEU A 109 -11.85 -7.86 -9.50
CA LEU A 109 -11.86 -8.24 -10.92
C LEU A 109 -10.84 -7.43 -11.74
N ALA A 110 -10.50 -6.21 -11.30
CA ALA A 110 -9.54 -5.34 -11.97
C ALA A 110 -8.11 -5.58 -11.46
N TYR A 111 -7.65 -6.82 -11.57
CA TYR A 111 -6.31 -7.21 -11.17
C TYR A 111 -5.74 -8.23 -12.15
N LEU A 112 -4.42 -8.18 -12.39
CA LEU A 112 -3.75 -8.97 -13.43
C LEU A 112 -3.96 -10.47 -13.30
N ASP A 113 -4.16 -10.97 -12.08
CA ASP A 113 -4.29 -12.40 -11.81
C ASP A 113 -5.65 -12.81 -11.26
N SER A 114 -6.59 -11.85 -11.16
CA SER A 114 -7.97 -12.02 -10.65
C SER A 114 -8.05 -12.93 -9.42
N SER A 115 -7.12 -12.78 -8.49
CA SER A 115 -6.98 -13.68 -7.34
C SER A 115 -8.27 -13.80 -6.53
N GLN A 116 -8.67 -15.03 -6.24
CA GLN A 116 -9.62 -15.36 -5.18
C GLN A 116 -8.89 -16.10 -4.07
N LEU A 117 -9.00 -15.58 -2.85
CA LEU A 117 -8.47 -16.26 -1.67
C LEU A 117 -9.31 -17.51 -1.41
N ALA A 118 -8.68 -18.66 -1.32
CA ALA A 118 -9.35 -19.92 -0.99
C ALA A 118 -10.01 -19.81 0.38
N LYS A 119 -11.18 -20.45 0.55
CA LYS A 119 -11.87 -20.52 1.83
C LYS A 119 -10.98 -21.14 2.91
N LYS A 120 -11.26 -20.85 4.17
CA LYS A 120 -10.57 -21.50 5.28
C LYS A 120 -10.84 -22.99 5.24
N VAL A 121 -12.07 -23.42 4.97
CA VAL A 121 -12.42 -24.83 4.79
C VAL A 121 -13.04 -25.04 3.41
N ASN A 122 -12.39 -25.84 2.58
CA ASN A 122 -12.86 -26.18 1.24
C ASN A 122 -13.42 -27.61 1.21
N THR A 123 -14.38 -27.87 0.32
CA THR A 123 -14.97 -29.20 0.14
C THR A 123 -14.25 -30.04 -0.88
N HIS A 124 -13.66 -29.41 -1.91
CA HIS A 124 -12.96 -30.10 -2.98
C HIS A 124 -11.76 -29.27 -3.48
N PRO A 125 -10.66 -29.91 -3.94
CA PRO A 125 -9.52 -29.20 -4.54
C PRO A 125 -9.88 -28.22 -5.66
N SER A 126 -10.94 -28.50 -6.43
CA SER A 126 -11.41 -27.60 -7.50
C SER A 126 -12.01 -26.29 -7.00
N ASP A 127 -12.31 -26.17 -5.70
CA ASP A 127 -12.86 -24.96 -5.08
C ASP A 127 -11.75 -24.00 -4.63
N ILE A 128 -10.49 -24.43 -4.68
CA ILE A 128 -9.31 -23.67 -4.27
C ILE A 128 -8.78 -22.91 -5.49
N ASP A 129 -8.80 -21.58 -5.41
CA ASP A 129 -8.03 -20.73 -6.33
C ASP A 129 -6.64 -20.48 -5.75
N LYS A 130 -6.49 -19.62 -4.74
CA LYS A 130 -5.16 -19.28 -4.22
C LYS A 130 -5.09 -19.37 -2.70
N SER A 131 -4.05 -20.04 -2.21
CA SER A 131 -3.79 -20.18 -0.78
C SER A 131 -3.28 -18.87 -0.18
N SER A 132 -3.28 -18.79 1.16
CA SER A 132 -2.67 -17.67 1.88
C SER A 132 -1.16 -17.57 1.59
N PHE A 133 -0.48 -18.70 1.42
CA PHE A 133 0.92 -18.73 0.99
C PHE A 133 1.13 -18.05 -0.36
N PHE A 134 0.27 -18.34 -1.36
CA PHE A 134 0.29 -17.66 -2.66
C PHE A 134 0.13 -16.13 -2.48
N PHE A 135 -0.82 -15.71 -1.65
CA PHE A 135 -1.09 -14.28 -1.43
C PHE A 135 0.12 -13.56 -0.82
N ILE A 136 0.83 -14.16 0.14
CA ILE A 136 2.06 -13.56 0.67
C ILE A 136 3.14 -13.53 -0.41
N GLN A 137 3.30 -14.60 -1.18
CA GLN A 137 4.30 -14.69 -2.24
C GLN A 137 4.11 -13.61 -3.33
N ASN A 138 2.86 -13.33 -3.71
CA ASN A 138 2.54 -12.48 -4.86
C ASN A 138 2.06 -11.07 -4.49
N CYS A 139 1.39 -10.90 -3.35
CA CYS A 139 0.96 -9.59 -2.85
C CYS A 139 1.95 -9.02 -1.84
N GLY A 140 2.69 -9.87 -1.11
CA GLY A 140 3.71 -9.45 -0.15
C GLY A 140 4.76 -8.46 -0.69
N PRO A 141 5.20 -8.51 -1.97
CA PRO A 141 6.08 -7.47 -2.53
C PRO A 141 5.55 -6.04 -2.36
N CYS A 142 4.22 -5.86 -2.32
CA CYS A 142 3.56 -4.57 -2.15
C CYS A 142 3.07 -4.30 -0.71
N HIS A 143 3.29 -5.23 0.21
CA HIS A 143 2.80 -5.14 1.59
C HIS A 143 3.94 -5.30 2.60
N PRO A 144 3.87 -4.59 3.74
CA PRO A 144 4.98 -4.55 4.71
C PRO A 144 5.22 -5.88 5.45
N GLY A 145 4.41 -6.92 5.24
CA GLY A 145 4.37 -8.07 6.13
C GLY A 145 3.49 -7.77 7.35
N GLY A 146 3.68 -8.52 8.43
CA GLY A 146 2.80 -8.44 9.59
C GLY A 146 1.42 -9.05 9.33
N GLY A 147 0.56 -9.12 10.36
CA GLY A 147 -0.85 -9.48 10.19
C GLY A 147 -1.08 -10.75 9.37
N PHE A 148 -1.63 -10.62 8.16
CA PHE A 148 -1.87 -11.77 7.26
C PHE A 148 -0.60 -12.46 6.75
N GLY A 149 0.56 -11.83 6.91
CA GLY A 149 1.89 -12.38 6.62
C GLY A 149 2.46 -13.28 7.72
N GLU A 150 1.91 -13.20 8.94
CA GLU A 150 2.38 -13.93 10.12
C GLU A 150 1.33 -14.91 10.64
N TYR A 151 0.06 -14.54 10.58
CA TYR A 151 -1.02 -15.25 11.25
C TYR A 151 -2.08 -15.80 10.29
N ASP A 152 -2.51 -17.03 10.56
CA ASP A 152 -3.65 -17.65 9.91
C ASP A 152 -4.99 -16.99 10.32
N ARG A 153 -6.09 -17.47 9.73
CA ARG A 153 -7.43 -16.90 9.98
C ARG A 153 -8.03 -17.30 11.33
N ARG A 154 -7.36 -18.18 12.10
CA ARG A 154 -7.70 -18.50 13.50
C ARG A 154 -6.86 -17.74 14.51
N GLY A 155 -5.84 -17.01 14.06
CA GLY A 155 -4.96 -16.23 14.95
C GLY A 155 -3.67 -16.94 15.35
N ASN A 156 -3.40 -18.13 14.81
CA ASN A 156 -2.16 -18.83 15.06
C ASN A 156 -1.09 -18.36 14.08
N PHE A 157 0.18 -18.39 14.49
CA PHE A 157 1.27 -18.27 13.53
C PHE A 157 1.21 -19.39 12.51
N TYR A 158 1.48 -19.10 11.23
CA TYR A 158 1.54 -20.15 10.21
C TYR A 158 2.56 -21.24 10.55
N TYR A 159 3.69 -20.83 11.13
CA TYR A 159 4.75 -21.71 11.60
C TYR A 159 5.47 -21.08 12.80
N ILE A 160 5.73 -21.88 13.83
CA ILE A 160 6.44 -21.45 15.06
C ILE A 160 7.83 -22.09 15.04
N GLU A 161 8.85 -21.28 14.83
CA GLU A 161 10.24 -21.74 14.67
C GLU A 161 10.75 -22.47 15.91
N GLU A 162 10.42 -21.99 17.11
CA GLU A 162 10.92 -22.52 18.39
C GLU A 162 10.38 -23.93 18.69
N THR A 163 9.16 -24.21 18.25
CA THR A 163 8.49 -25.50 18.50
C THR A 163 8.42 -26.40 17.27
N LYS A 164 8.79 -25.87 16.10
CA LYS A 164 8.70 -26.52 14.79
C LYS A 164 7.27 -26.98 14.45
N LYS A 165 6.25 -26.30 14.98
CA LYS A 165 4.84 -26.61 14.79
C LYS A 165 4.17 -25.65 13.83
N PHE A 166 3.25 -26.17 13.03
CA PHE A 166 2.35 -25.36 12.22
C PHE A 166 1.14 -24.90 13.02
N GLY A 167 0.54 -23.77 12.62
CA GLY A 167 -0.66 -23.26 13.27
C GLY A 167 -1.88 -24.19 13.15
N TYR A 168 -1.99 -24.97 12.07
CA TYR A 168 -3.08 -25.95 11.91
C TYR A 168 -3.02 -27.09 12.94
N GLU A 169 -1.82 -27.42 13.46
CA GLU A 169 -1.66 -28.45 14.49
C GLU A 169 -2.25 -27.98 15.83
N LEU A 170 -2.25 -26.68 16.07
CA LEU A 170 -2.85 -26.09 17.28
C LEU A 170 -4.38 -26.06 17.20
N SER A 171 -4.91 -26.04 15.97
CA SER A 171 -6.35 -25.94 15.70
C SER A 171 -7.00 -27.24 15.26
N ASN A 172 -6.23 -28.33 15.12
CA ASN A 172 -6.66 -29.65 14.62
C ASN A 172 -7.36 -29.61 13.25
N ASP A 173 -6.89 -28.75 12.34
CA ASP A 173 -7.44 -28.61 10.99
C ASP A 173 -6.74 -29.55 9.98
N ASP A 174 -7.45 -29.97 8.93
CA ASP A 174 -6.86 -30.71 7.80
C ASP A 174 -6.15 -29.72 6.85
N PRO A 175 -4.80 -29.73 6.77
CA PRO A 175 -4.06 -28.76 5.98
C PRO A 175 -4.30 -28.89 4.47
N LYS A 176 -4.81 -30.02 3.98
CA LYS A 176 -4.95 -30.26 2.52
C LYS A 176 -6.03 -29.40 1.89
N LEU A 177 -7.16 -29.23 2.58
CA LEU A 177 -8.30 -28.42 2.13
C LEU A 177 -8.43 -27.10 2.89
N ASP A 178 -7.44 -26.80 3.73
CA ASP A 178 -7.36 -25.53 4.44
C ASP A 178 -6.73 -24.45 3.56
N GLY A 179 -7.45 -23.38 3.24
CA GLY A 179 -6.93 -22.31 2.37
C GLY A 179 -5.70 -21.57 2.91
N ASP A 180 -5.40 -21.69 4.20
CA ASP A 180 -4.19 -21.14 4.82
C ASP A 180 -2.95 -22.02 4.62
N TYR A 181 -3.12 -23.34 4.51
CA TYR A 181 -2.03 -24.32 4.53
C TYR A 181 -1.96 -25.23 3.30
N THR A 182 -2.98 -25.22 2.44
CA THR A 182 -3.06 -26.08 1.27
C THR A 182 -1.92 -25.83 0.30
N SER A 183 -1.35 -26.92 -0.23
CA SER A 183 -0.36 -26.89 -1.30
C SER A 183 -0.97 -26.58 -2.67
N ILE A 184 -2.30 -26.52 -2.77
CA ILE A 184 -3.03 -26.30 -4.02
C ILE A 184 -3.13 -24.79 -4.27
N SER A 185 -2.69 -24.34 -5.44
CA SER A 185 -2.99 -22.99 -5.92
C SER A 185 -3.00 -22.93 -7.44
N MET A 186 -3.92 -22.14 -7.98
CA MET A 186 -4.16 -21.94 -9.41
C MET A 186 -4.33 -23.24 -10.19
N GLY A 187 -4.99 -24.24 -9.59
CA GLY A 187 -5.16 -25.57 -10.19
C GLY A 187 -3.92 -26.47 -10.16
N ASN A 188 -2.81 -26.03 -9.57
CA ASN A 188 -1.61 -26.84 -9.37
C ASN A 188 -1.61 -27.40 -7.93
N ALA A 189 -1.71 -28.73 -7.80
CA ALA A 189 -1.66 -29.41 -6.50
C ALA A 189 -0.28 -29.38 -5.82
N GLU A 190 0.76 -29.17 -6.63
CA GLU A 190 2.17 -29.11 -6.22
C GLU A 190 2.68 -27.67 -6.17
N TYR A 191 1.80 -26.68 -6.01
CA TYR A 191 2.22 -25.28 -5.87
C TYR A 191 3.09 -25.10 -4.62
N GLY A 192 2.68 -25.72 -3.52
CA GLY A 192 3.41 -25.77 -2.25
C GLY A 192 3.03 -24.65 -1.28
N ALA A 193 3.23 -24.94 0.00
CA ALA A 193 3.03 -24.00 1.12
C ALA A 193 4.03 -24.31 2.25
N SER A 194 5.33 -24.25 1.92
CA SER A 194 6.42 -24.64 2.84
C SER A 194 6.71 -23.56 3.89
N TRP A 195 5.76 -23.30 4.79
CA TRP A 195 5.89 -22.30 5.87
C TRP A 195 7.12 -22.53 6.76
N ASP A 196 7.49 -23.80 6.94
CA ASP A 196 8.67 -24.26 7.67
C ASP A 196 10.00 -23.82 7.04
N ARG A 197 10.02 -23.63 5.72
CA ARG A 197 11.21 -23.15 4.99
C ARG A 197 11.14 -21.65 4.67
N SER A 198 9.96 -21.13 4.38
CA SER A 198 9.79 -19.71 4.07
C SER A 198 10.01 -18.82 5.29
N GLY A 199 9.66 -19.33 6.47
CA GLY A 199 9.42 -18.54 7.66
C GLY A 199 8.22 -17.59 7.49
N LEU A 200 8.02 -16.73 8.48
CA LEU A 200 6.94 -15.75 8.51
C LEU A 200 7.35 -14.45 7.82
N SER A 201 6.38 -13.75 7.22
CA SER A 201 6.58 -12.39 6.71
C SER A 201 6.30 -11.38 7.83
N GLU A 202 7.31 -11.15 8.69
CA GLU A 202 7.23 -10.13 9.75
C GLU A 202 7.01 -8.72 9.18
N ALA A 203 6.45 -7.83 10.00
CA ALA A 203 6.24 -6.43 9.71
C ALA A 203 7.57 -5.70 9.57
N ASP A 204 7.95 -5.48 8.32
CA ASP A 204 9.16 -4.82 7.90
C ASP A 204 9.07 -3.32 8.14
N CYS A 205 9.60 -2.85 9.28
CA CYS A 205 9.53 -1.43 9.62
C CYS A 205 10.36 -0.55 8.66
N LEU A 206 11.49 -1.08 8.18
CA LEU A 206 12.41 -0.34 7.32
C LEU A 206 11.80 -0.08 5.94
N ILE A 207 10.84 -0.89 5.50
CA ILE A 207 10.10 -0.67 4.26
C ILE A 207 9.52 0.75 4.16
N CYS A 208 9.08 1.33 5.28
CA CYS A 208 8.55 2.69 5.34
C CYS A 208 9.60 3.68 5.83
N HIS A 209 10.45 3.27 6.77
CA HIS A 209 11.30 4.17 7.54
C HIS A 209 12.74 4.29 7.02
N LEU A 210 13.17 3.45 6.08
CA LEU A 210 14.49 3.53 5.45
C LEU A 210 14.37 4.12 4.04
N LYS A 211 15.08 5.21 3.80
CA LYS A 211 15.18 5.80 2.46
C LYS A 211 16.02 4.89 1.55
N GLY A 212 15.65 4.75 0.27
CA GLY A 212 16.39 3.90 -0.68
C GLY A 212 16.20 2.39 -0.48
N TYR A 213 15.17 1.98 0.27
CA TYR A 213 14.80 0.58 0.50
C TYR A 213 14.72 -0.23 -0.81
N GLN A 214 15.28 -1.44 -0.83
CA GLN A 214 15.37 -2.32 -2.00
C GLN A 214 14.09 -3.13 -2.24
N TRP A 215 13.04 -2.45 -2.71
CA TRP A 215 11.71 -3.02 -2.93
C TRP A 215 11.69 -4.17 -3.94
N LYS A 216 12.46 -4.05 -5.03
CA LYS A 216 12.46 -5.04 -6.10
C LYS A 216 13.08 -6.34 -5.60
N GLU A 217 14.20 -6.24 -4.91
CA GLU A 217 14.99 -7.34 -4.35
C GLU A 217 14.20 -8.04 -3.25
N ARG A 218 13.61 -7.28 -2.30
CA ARG A 218 12.66 -7.85 -1.31
C ARG A 218 11.53 -8.58 -2.01
N GLY A 219 10.90 -7.95 -3.01
CA GLY A 219 9.81 -8.55 -3.76
C GLY A 219 10.21 -9.86 -4.45
N THR A 220 11.45 -9.97 -4.91
CA THR A 220 12.03 -11.20 -5.45
C THR A 220 12.18 -12.27 -4.38
N ALA A 221 12.67 -11.93 -3.17
CA ALA A 221 12.73 -12.88 -2.04
C ALA A 221 11.33 -13.41 -1.67
N LEU A 222 10.34 -12.52 -1.59
CA LEU A 222 8.96 -12.92 -1.28
C LEU A 222 8.36 -13.79 -2.38
N ARG A 223 8.52 -13.42 -3.66
CA ARG A 223 8.07 -14.25 -4.79
C ARG A 223 8.77 -15.60 -4.86
N ALA A 224 9.95 -15.74 -4.26
CA ALA A 224 10.65 -17.01 -4.14
C ALA A 224 10.21 -17.85 -2.93
N GLY A 225 9.25 -17.37 -2.12
CA GLY A 225 8.81 -18.07 -0.91
C GLY A 225 9.82 -17.98 0.24
N LEU A 226 10.67 -16.95 0.28
CA LEU A 226 11.68 -16.75 1.33
C LEU A 226 11.28 -15.59 2.25
N PHE A 227 10.13 -15.72 2.90
CA PHE A 227 9.45 -14.62 3.60
C PHE A 227 10.28 -13.97 4.71
N ARG A 228 10.91 -14.77 5.58
CA ARG A 228 11.71 -14.25 6.71
C ARG A 228 12.93 -13.44 6.29
N TYR A 229 13.43 -13.65 5.07
CA TYR A 229 14.58 -12.94 4.52
C TYR A 229 14.22 -11.58 3.92
N GLY A 230 12.94 -11.35 3.61
CA GLY A 230 12.44 -10.14 2.94
C GLY A 230 12.98 -8.85 3.56
N PRO A 231 12.84 -8.64 4.88
CA PRO A 231 13.35 -7.43 5.53
C PRO A 231 14.86 -7.24 5.38
N THR A 232 15.64 -8.31 5.49
CA THR A 232 17.12 -8.27 5.38
C THR A 232 17.54 -7.93 3.94
N VAL A 233 16.89 -8.54 2.96
CA VAL A 233 17.13 -8.27 1.54
C VAL A 233 16.79 -6.83 1.21
N GLY A 234 15.61 -6.34 1.60
CA GLY A 234 15.22 -4.97 1.24
C GLY A 234 15.97 -3.88 2.01
N ALA A 235 16.56 -4.19 3.17
CA ALA A 235 17.54 -3.33 3.82
C ALA A 235 18.91 -3.29 3.10
N GLY A 236 19.13 -4.15 2.10
CA GLY A 236 20.35 -4.22 1.30
C GLY A 236 21.47 -5.09 1.90
N TRP A 237 21.19 -5.83 2.97
CA TRP A 237 22.17 -6.72 3.60
C TRP A 237 22.15 -8.15 3.06
N ALA A 238 21.38 -8.43 2.01
CA ALA A 238 21.35 -9.76 1.42
C ALA A 238 21.08 -9.72 -0.08
N THR A 239 21.57 -10.73 -0.78
CA THR A 239 21.36 -10.92 -2.21
C THR A 239 20.66 -12.25 -2.47
N VAL A 240 19.66 -12.24 -3.34
CA VAL A 240 18.86 -13.42 -3.70
C VAL A 240 19.40 -14.02 -4.99
N LYS A 241 19.83 -15.28 -4.98
CA LYS A 241 20.22 -16.02 -6.20
C LYS A 241 19.03 -16.83 -6.71
N LEU A 242 18.62 -16.59 -7.95
CA LEU A 242 17.48 -17.26 -8.60
C LEU A 242 17.95 -18.43 -9.48
N PHE A 243 17.21 -19.54 -9.43
CA PHE A 243 17.47 -20.74 -10.24
C PHE A 243 16.80 -20.67 -11.63
N GLN A 244 15.61 -20.07 -11.72
CA GLN A 244 14.88 -19.84 -12.97
C GLN A 244 14.08 -18.54 -12.92
N GLU A 245 14.17 -17.74 -13.99
CA GLU A 245 13.31 -16.57 -14.21
C GLU A 245 11.92 -16.99 -14.71
N GLY A 246 11.05 -17.42 -13.79
CA GLY A 246 9.62 -17.53 -14.05
C GLY A 246 8.88 -16.30 -13.54
N PHE A 247 8.10 -15.61 -14.38
CA PHE A 247 7.41 -14.36 -13.99
C PHE A 247 6.45 -14.55 -12.79
N TRP A 248 5.85 -15.73 -12.65
CA TRP A 248 4.83 -16.02 -11.63
C TRP A 248 5.30 -16.89 -10.46
N ASN A 249 6.44 -17.58 -10.58
CA ASN A 249 6.97 -18.49 -9.54
C ASN A 249 8.51 -18.62 -9.66
N PRO A 250 9.29 -17.56 -9.41
CA PRO A 250 10.73 -17.71 -9.35
C PRO A 250 11.07 -18.65 -8.19
N LYS A 251 11.94 -19.63 -8.41
CA LYS A 251 12.52 -20.44 -7.33
C LYS A 251 13.89 -19.86 -6.99
N ALA A 252 14.08 -19.39 -5.76
CA ALA A 252 15.40 -19.04 -5.25
C ALA A 252 16.00 -20.24 -4.54
N GLU A 253 17.28 -20.48 -4.74
CA GLU A 253 18.02 -21.57 -4.09
C GLU A 253 18.68 -21.08 -2.80
N GLU A 254 19.15 -19.82 -2.78
CA GLU A 254 19.97 -19.32 -1.69
C GLU A 254 19.83 -17.79 -1.51
N VAL A 255 19.86 -17.35 -0.25
CA VAL A 255 20.01 -15.94 0.13
C VAL A 255 21.35 -15.79 0.82
N GLU A 256 22.21 -14.97 0.23
CA GLU A 256 23.54 -14.69 0.78
C GLU A 256 23.48 -13.40 1.59
N ILE A 257 23.68 -13.52 2.91
CA ILE A 257 23.65 -12.41 3.85
C ILE A 257 25.05 -11.83 4.06
N ASP A 258 25.15 -10.52 3.95
CA ASP A 258 26.35 -9.72 4.10
C ASP A 258 26.02 -8.34 4.70
N TYR A 259 26.16 -8.24 6.02
CA TYR A 259 25.94 -6.99 6.77
C TYR A 259 27.10 -5.99 6.61
N SER A 260 28.19 -6.34 5.90
CA SER A 260 29.26 -5.39 5.59
C SER A 260 28.88 -4.39 4.49
N LYS A 261 27.84 -4.71 3.72
CA LYS A 261 27.23 -3.80 2.73
C LYS A 261 26.62 -2.57 3.42
N LYS A 262 26.91 -1.40 2.87
CA LYS A 262 26.52 -0.09 3.44
C LYS A 262 25.82 0.82 2.44
N GLU A 263 25.57 0.35 1.22
CA GLU A 263 25.02 1.15 0.11
C GLU A 263 23.59 1.60 0.39
N VAL A 264 22.83 0.79 1.11
CA VAL A 264 21.41 1.03 1.44
C VAL A 264 21.27 1.33 2.92
N ALA A 265 21.55 0.34 3.76
CA ALA A 265 21.58 0.49 5.21
C ALA A 265 22.99 0.24 5.75
N ASP A 266 23.51 1.17 6.54
CA ASP A 266 24.75 0.95 7.29
C ASP A 266 24.40 0.24 8.60
N PHE A 267 24.78 -1.03 8.73
CA PHE A 267 24.51 -1.86 9.91
C PHE A 267 24.88 -1.16 11.23
N GLU A 268 26.03 -0.50 11.28
CA GLU A 268 26.55 0.13 12.51
C GLU A 268 25.86 1.47 12.81
N ASN A 269 25.41 2.15 11.75
CA ASN A 269 24.87 3.51 11.80
C ASN A 269 23.40 3.61 11.36
N LEU A 270 22.66 2.50 11.37
CA LEU A 270 21.28 2.40 10.89
C LEU A 270 20.37 3.46 11.53
N HIS A 271 20.58 3.75 12.82
CA HIS A 271 19.84 4.76 13.58
C HIS A 271 19.92 6.18 12.98
N LEU A 272 20.95 6.49 12.19
CA LEU A 272 21.05 7.76 11.47
C LEU A 272 20.21 7.79 10.18
N GLN A 273 19.81 6.62 9.68
CA GLN A 273 19.08 6.44 8.42
C GLN A 273 17.58 6.15 8.63
N ILE A 274 17.18 5.71 9.83
CA ILE A 274 15.77 5.53 10.18
C ILE A 274 15.08 6.90 10.28
N THR A 275 14.09 7.11 9.42
CA THR A 275 13.35 8.37 9.33
C THR A 275 12.04 8.29 10.08
N ARG A 276 11.71 9.31 10.88
CA ARG A 276 10.40 9.37 11.56
C ARG A 276 9.24 9.54 10.58
N ARG A 277 9.42 10.34 9.53
CA ARG A 277 8.43 10.58 8.49
C ARG A 277 8.85 9.81 7.23
N PRO A 278 8.05 8.83 6.76
CA PRO A 278 8.36 8.10 5.54
C PRO A 278 8.57 9.04 4.36
N HIS A 279 9.55 8.69 3.53
CA HIS A 279 9.75 9.33 2.24
C HIS A 279 8.67 8.88 1.24
N ASP A 280 8.23 9.78 0.36
CA ASP A 280 7.18 9.47 -0.62
C ASP A 280 7.53 8.28 -1.49
N GLU A 281 8.81 8.11 -1.87
CA GLU A 281 9.28 6.98 -2.69
C GLU A 281 8.91 5.61 -2.09
N ASN A 282 8.88 5.51 -0.75
CA ASN A 282 8.50 4.28 -0.06
C ASN A 282 7.00 4.01 -0.19
N CYS A 283 6.16 5.06 -0.13
CA CYS A 283 4.73 4.91 -0.43
C CYS A 283 4.52 4.55 -1.90
N LEU A 284 5.28 5.19 -2.80
CA LEU A 284 5.13 5.07 -4.24
C LEU A 284 5.60 3.74 -4.80
N ALA A 285 6.49 3.01 -4.12
CA ALA A 285 6.88 1.67 -4.52
C ALA A 285 5.67 0.73 -4.73
N CYS A 286 4.61 0.89 -3.92
CA CYS A 286 3.36 0.12 -4.05
C CYS A 286 2.23 0.95 -4.69
N HIS A 287 2.15 2.24 -4.34
CA HIS A 287 1.04 3.09 -4.77
C HIS A 287 1.20 3.67 -6.18
N ALA A 288 2.41 3.77 -6.75
CA ALA A 288 2.59 4.25 -8.12
C ALA A 288 2.04 3.25 -9.14
N GLY A 289 2.40 1.97 -9.02
CA GLY A 289 1.84 0.91 -9.89
C GLY A 289 0.33 0.71 -9.72
N SER A 290 -0.20 0.88 -8.49
CA SER A 290 -1.65 0.94 -8.26
C SER A 290 -2.30 2.23 -8.80
N GLY A 291 -1.50 3.30 -8.92
CA GLY A 291 -1.87 4.57 -9.53
C GLY A 291 -2.30 4.35 -10.96
N GLY A 292 -1.48 3.71 -11.79
CA GLY A 292 -1.80 3.38 -13.19
C GLY A 292 -3.10 2.62 -13.38
N LYS A 293 -3.40 1.67 -12.48
CA LYS A 293 -4.69 0.97 -12.47
C LYS A 293 -5.89 1.90 -12.28
N LYS A 294 -5.74 2.93 -11.42
CA LYS A 294 -6.85 3.80 -10.99
C LYS A 294 -6.97 5.07 -11.80
N ARG A 295 -5.94 5.90 -11.85
CA ARG A 295 -5.96 7.20 -12.53
C ARG A 295 -4.58 7.67 -13.01
N GLU A 296 -3.58 6.78 -12.98
CA GLU A 296 -2.15 7.07 -13.05
C GLU A 296 -1.66 8.01 -11.94
N HIS A 297 -0.36 8.01 -11.72
CA HIS A 297 0.30 8.73 -10.65
C HIS A 297 1.02 9.96 -11.21
N GLN A 298 0.64 11.14 -10.71
CA GLN A 298 1.21 12.43 -11.13
C GLN A 298 1.82 13.18 -9.95
N TRP A 299 2.56 12.50 -9.06
CA TRP A 299 3.18 13.17 -7.91
C TRP A 299 4.66 13.46 -8.17
N SER A 300 4.90 14.52 -8.92
CA SER A 300 6.22 15.13 -9.06
C SER A 300 6.09 16.65 -8.87
N PRO A 301 7.19 17.36 -8.58
CA PRO A 301 7.16 18.83 -8.53
C PRO A 301 6.63 19.48 -9.82
N GLU A 302 6.77 18.81 -10.96
CA GLU A 302 6.33 19.27 -12.28
C GLU A 302 4.85 19.02 -12.55
N THR A 303 4.28 17.98 -11.93
CA THR A 303 2.93 17.48 -12.24
C THR A 303 1.91 17.71 -11.11
N ASP A 304 2.36 17.88 -9.87
CA ASP A 304 1.49 18.21 -8.73
C ASP A 304 2.00 19.47 -7.99
N ILE A 305 1.15 20.50 -7.96
CA ILE A 305 1.45 21.77 -7.31
C ILE A 305 1.75 21.59 -5.81
N HIS A 306 1.11 20.65 -5.11
CA HIS A 306 1.36 20.40 -3.69
C HIS A 306 2.77 19.85 -3.48
N LYS A 307 3.18 18.90 -4.32
CA LYS A 307 4.56 18.38 -4.30
C LYS A 307 5.58 19.47 -4.62
N SER A 308 5.29 20.36 -5.58
CA SER A 308 6.13 21.53 -5.89
C SER A 308 6.31 22.49 -4.71
N LYS A 309 5.36 22.51 -3.77
CA LYS A 309 5.41 23.31 -2.54
C LYS A 309 5.98 22.55 -1.33
N GLY A 310 6.53 21.36 -1.57
CA GLY A 310 7.23 20.57 -0.55
C GLY A 310 6.31 19.73 0.34
N LEU A 311 5.06 19.49 -0.07
CA LEU A 311 4.21 18.52 0.63
C LEU A 311 4.66 17.08 0.30
N SER A 312 4.44 16.19 1.26
CA SER A 312 4.67 14.74 1.17
C SER A 312 3.35 13.98 1.28
N CYS A 313 3.33 12.68 0.96
CA CYS A 313 2.14 11.83 1.08
C CYS A 313 1.53 11.92 2.48
N VAL A 314 2.37 11.82 3.52
CA VAL A 314 1.96 11.89 4.93
C VAL A 314 1.55 13.29 5.41
N SER A 315 1.73 14.34 4.59
CA SER A 315 1.19 15.67 4.90
C SER A 315 -0.34 15.67 4.85
N CYS A 316 -0.91 14.91 3.91
CA CYS A 316 -2.35 14.72 3.78
C CYS A 316 -2.84 13.44 4.47
N HIS A 317 -2.00 12.39 4.47
CA HIS A 317 -2.30 11.06 5.01
C HIS A 317 -1.47 10.76 6.27
N PRO A 318 -1.64 11.48 7.39
CA PRO A 318 -0.91 11.17 8.62
C PRO A 318 -1.29 9.78 9.16
N ALA A 319 -0.34 9.09 9.78
CA ALA A 319 -0.57 7.84 10.50
C ALA A 319 -0.94 8.09 11.97
N ASP A 320 -1.77 7.21 12.54
CA ASP A 320 -1.96 7.08 13.99
C ASP A 320 -0.89 6.17 14.63
N LYS A 321 -1.03 5.89 15.94
CA LYS A 321 -0.09 5.03 16.70
C LYS A 321 -0.14 3.55 16.27
N GLU A 322 -1.31 3.08 15.85
CA GLU A 322 -1.50 1.75 15.24
C GLU A 322 -1.09 1.71 13.75
N HIS A 323 -0.51 2.78 13.19
CA HIS A 323 -0.14 2.87 11.78
C HIS A 323 -1.33 2.72 10.80
N ASN A 324 -2.54 3.10 11.23
CA ASN A 324 -3.60 3.44 10.30
C ASN A 324 -3.29 4.80 9.67
N PHE A 325 -3.08 4.79 8.36
CA PHE A 325 -2.91 6.02 7.60
C PHE A 325 -4.28 6.62 7.31
N ALA A 326 -4.42 7.89 7.66
CA ALA A 326 -5.61 8.65 7.36
C ALA A 326 -5.87 8.62 5.85
N LYS A 327 -7.13 8.42 5.46
CA LYS A 327 -7.48 8.23 4.04
C LYS A 327 -8.69 9.04 3.62
N GLY A 328 -8.78 9.21 2.30
CA GLY A 328 -9.97 9.70 1.66
C GLY A 328 -11.02 8.61 1.54
N ASN A 329 -12.01 8.88 0.71
CA ASN A 329 -13.09 7.96 0.39
C ASN A 329 -12.93 7.51 -1.07
N THR A 330 -13.38 6.30 -1.35
CA THR A 330 -13.20 5.61 -2.63
C THR A 330 -14.53 4.99 -3.05
N ILE A 331 -14.81 4.98 -4.35
CA ILE A 331 -16.12 4.56 -4.87
C ILE A 331 -16.22 3.02 -4.93
N GLN A 332 -15.13 2.33 -5.26
CA GLN A 332 -15.12 0.87 -5.49
C GLN A 332 -14.57 0.04 -4.33
N GLU A 333 -13.68 0.61 -3.53
CA GLU A 333 -12.94 -0.14 -2.51
C GLU A 333 -13.61 0.02 -1.14
N THR A 334 -13.44 -0.97 -0.25
CA THR A 334 -14.01 -0.98 1.11
C THR A 334 -12.91 -1.05 2.17
N VAL A 335 -11.82 -0.33 1.88
CA VAL A 335 -10.57 -0.35 2.65
C VAL A 335 -10.76 0.50 3.91
N ARG A 336 -11.16 -0.14 5.02
CA ARG A 336 -11.41 0.51 6.32
C ARG A 336 -12.28 1.75 6.16
N ASP A 337 -13.55 1.52 5.85
CA ASP A 337 -14.53 2.60 5.63
C ASP A 337 -14.75 3.43 6.91
N ASP A 338 -14.46 2.86 8.09
CA ASP A 338 -14.39 3.59 9.37
C ASP A 338 -13.30 4.67 9.40
N LEU A 339 -12.31 4.60 8.51
CA LEU A 339 -11.27 5.63 8.32
C LEU A 339 -11.58 6.57 7.15
N ASP A 340 -12.76 6.48 6.50
CA ASP A 340 -13.17 7.46 5.49
C ASP A 340 -13.11 8.89 6.06
N HIS A 341 -12.63 9.82 5.23
CA HIS A 341 -12.58 11.26 5.54
C HIS A 341 -11.67 11.65 6.71
N THR A 342 -10.73 10.79 7.09
CA THR A 342 -9.73 11.09 8.12
C THR A 342 -8.52 11.87 7.58
N MET A 343 -8.25 11.79 6.27
CA MET A 343 -7.16 12.56 5.65
C MET A 343 -7.42 14.07 5.73
N ALA A 344 -6.34 14.87 5.68
CA ALA A 344 -6.49 16.32 5.54
C ALA A 344 -7.19 16.64 4.21
N SER A 345 -8.35 17.29 4.29
CA SER A 345 -9.12 17.72 3.13
C SER A 345 -8.54 19.00 2.51
N CYS A 346 -8.93 19.30 1.28
CA CYS A 346 -8.61 20.59 0.64
C CYS A 346 -9.07 21.77 1.52
N GLU A 347 -10.24 21.64 2.16
CA GLU A 347 -10.82 22.69 2.98
C GLU A 347 -10.03 22.92 4.28
N ASP A 348 -9.43 21.88 4.85
CA ASP A 348 -8.64 22.02 6.08
C ASP A 348 -7.46 22.96 5.88
N CYS A 349 -6.79 22.88 4.74
CA CYS A 349 -5.66 23.76 4.42
C CYS A 349 -6.13 25.10 3.81
N HIS A 350 -6.95 25.06 2.75
CA HIS A 350 -7.28 26.26 1.96
C HIS A 350 -8.34 27.16 2.58
N TYR A 351 -9.19 26.65 3.49
CA TYR A 351 -10.20 27.46 4.19
C TYR A 351 -9.90 27.57 5.70
N LYS A 352 -9.70 26.44 6.38
CA LYS A 352 -9.48 26.41 7.84
C LYS A 352 -8.05 26.80 8.24
N GLY A 353 -7.12 26.86 7.28
CA GLY A 353 -5.76 27.34 7.51
C GLY A 353 -4.88 26.39 8.30
N LYS A 354 -5.12 25.07 8.22
CA LYS A 354 -4.26 24.02 8.82
C LYS A 354 -2.81 24.13 8.33
N ASP A 355 -2.62 24.46 7.05
CA ASP A 355 -1.33 24.87 6.50
C ASP A 355 -1.36 26.37 6.18
N LYS A 356 -0.48 27.14 6.84
CA LYS A 356 -0.37 28.60 6.64
C LYS A 356 0.15 28.98 5.25
N LYS A 357 0.83 28.06 4.56
CA LYS A 357 1.35 28.27 3.20
C LYS A 357 0.30 28.01 2.12
N ALA A 358 -0.84 27.40 2.48
CA ALA A 358 -1.89 27.11 1.51
C ALA A 358 -2.58 28.41 1.04
N PRO A 359 -2.74 28.60 -0.28
CA PRO A 359 -3.40 29.78 -0.81
C PRO A 359 -4.88 29.80 -0.43
N LYS A 360 -5.36 30.96 0.03
CA LYS A 360 -6.78 31.20 0.35
C LYS A 360 -7.44 31.98 -0.78
N TYR A 361 -7.81 31.28 -1.84
CA TYR A 361 -8.42 31.91 -3.01
C TYR A 361 -9.94 32.08 -2.83
N ARG A 362 -10.47 33.24 -3.23
CA ARG A 362 -11.91 33.49 -3.26
C ARG A 362 -12.45 33.14 -4.64
N HIS A 363 -13.21 32.05 -4.71
CA HIS A 363 -13.84 31.62 -5.96
C HIS A 363 -14.82 32.67 -6.50
N PRO A 364 -14.88 32.90 -7.83
CA PRO A 364 -15.77 33.88 -8.44
C PRO A 364 -17.22 33.41 -8.56
N PHE A 365 -17.54 32.19 -8.12
CA PHE A 365 -18.85 31.57 -8.22
C PHE A 365 -19.51 31.35 -6.85
N SER A 366 -20.82 31.11 -6.86
CA SER A 366 -21.59 30.88 -5.63
C SER A 366 -20.98 29.76 -4.77
N PRO A 367 -20.82 29.98 -3.44
CA PRO A 367 -20.39 28.93 -2.51
C PRO A 367 -21.26 27.67 -2.53
N LYS A 368 -22.48 27.75 -3.08
CA LYS A 368 -23.36 26.59 -3.31
C LYS A 368 -22.68 25.50 -4.14
N HIS A 369 -21.81 25.86 -5.09
CA HIS A 369 -21.06 24.87 -5.89
C HIS A 369 -20.17 24.03 -5.00
N MET A 370 -19.46 24.62 -4.04
CA MET A 370 -18.53 23.88 -3.16
C MET A 370 -19.24 22.89 -2.23
N ARG A 371 -20.57 23.01 -2.06
CA ARG A 371 -21.37 22.01 -1.35
C ARG A 371 -21.71 20.79 -2.21
N ARG A 372 -21.77 20.94 -3.52
CA ARG A 372 -22.22 19.91 -4.46
C ARG A 372 -21.12 19.37 -5.36
N ILE A 373 -20.11 20.15 -5.70
CA ILE A 373 -19.00 19.80 -6.59
C ILE A 373 -17.74 19.64 -5.74
N ALA A 374 -17.01 18.55 -5.93
CA ALA A 374 -15.73 18.34 -5.27
C ALA A 374 -14.64 19.23 -5.90
N CYS A 375 -13.70 19.73 -5.10
CA CYS A 375 -12.63 20.61 -5.57
C CYS A 375 -11.87 20.02 -6.78
N GLN A 376 -11.66 18.70 -6.74
CA GLN A 376 -11.00 17.92 -7.77
C GLN A 376 -11.68 18.00 -9.14
N ALA A 377 -13.00 18.22 -9.21
CA ALA A 377 -13.71 18.33 -10.48
C ALA A 377 -13.26 19.54 -11.32
N CYS A 378 -12.79 20.61 -10.66
CA CYS A 378 -12.27 21.81 -11.33
C CYS A 378 -10.74 21.88 -11.31
N HIS A 379 -10.11 21.43 -10.21
CA HIS A 379 -8.66 21.52 -10.02
C HIS A 379 -7.88 20.32 -10.56
N ILE A 380 -8.55 19.26 -11.01
CA ILE A 380 -7.95 18.12 -11.70
C ILE A 380 -8.79 17.83 -12.97
N PRO A 381 -8.77 18.73 -13.97
CA PRO A 381 -9.66 18.67 -15.13
C PRO A 381 -9.29 17.55 -16.12
N PHE A 382 -8.03 17.11 -16.12
CA PHE A 382 -7.53 16.02 -16.96
C PHE A 382 -6.39 15.30 -16.25
N GLN A 383 -5.96 14.19 -16.83
CA GLN A 383 -4.72 13.50 -16.50
C GLN A 383 -3.84 13.51 -17.74
N THR A 384 -2.52 13.51 -17.55
CA THR A 384 -1.52 13.58 -18.63
C THR A 384 -0.75 12.29 -18.84
N ALA A 385 -1.25 11.21 -18.27
CA ALA A 385 -0.65 9.90 -18.40
C ALA A 385 -1.76 8.84 -18.57
N PRO A 386 -1.54 7.83 -19.43
CA PRO A 386 -2.51 6.75 -19.62
C PRO A 386 -2.77 5.98 -18.32
N ALA A 387 -3.99 5.46 -18.16
CA ALA A 387 -4.37 4.63 -17.02
C ALA A 387 -5.14 3.39 -17.50
N ASP A 388 -5.16 2.30 -16.75
CA ASP A 388 -5.86 1.07 -17.17
C ASP A 388 -7.36 1.30 -17.36
N LEU A 389 -7.94 0.92 -18.48
CA LEU A 389 -9.36 1.16 -18.75
C LEU A 389 -10.17 -0.13 -18.87
N VAL A 390 -9.59 -1.14 -19.53
CA VAL A 390 -10.25 -2.42 -19.77
C VAL A 390 -9.37 -3.55 -19.29
N TYR A 391 -9.91 -4.40 -18.42
CA TYR A 391 -9.35 -5.68 -18.04
C TYR A 391 -10.12 -6.78 -18.77
N ASP A 392 -9.46 -7.50 -19.67
CA ASP A 392 -10.03 -8.62 -20.40
C ASP A 392 -9.44 -9.94 -19.90
N LEU A 393 -10.29 -10.70 -19.20
CA LEU A 393 -9.95 -11.98 -18.58
C LEU A 393 -10.52 -13.17 -19.39
N SER A 394 -11.14 -12.90 -20.55
CA SER A 394 -11.85 -13.90 -21.34
C SER A 394 -10.95 -15.05 -21.83
N THR A 395 -9.64 -14.83 -21.91
CA THR A 395 -8.71 -15.85 -22.40
C THR A 395 -8.17 -16.79 -21.31
N GLY A 396 -8.51 -16.52 -20.03
CA GLY A 396 -7.85 -17.16 -18.88
C GLY A 396 -6.52 -16.51 -18.52
N THR A 397 -6.06 -15.53 -19.30
CA THR A 397 -4.96 -14.62 -18.97
C THR A 397 -5.50 -13.20 -19.09
N THR A 398 -5.06 -12.30 -18.21
CA THR A 398 -5.53 -10.91 -18.21
C THR A 398 -4.78 -10.10 -19.26
N VAL A 399 -5.52 -9.49 -20.17
CA VAL A 399 -5.04 -8.44 -21.07
C VAL A 399 -5.55 -7.11 -20.56
N VAL A 400 -4.66 -6.16 -20.35
CA VAL A 400 -5.01 -4.80 -19.90
C VAL A 400 -4.84 -3.83 -21.05
N TYR A 401 -5.85 -2.99 -21.26
CA TYR A 401 -5.83 -1.91 -22.21
C TYR A 401 -5.99 -0.59 -21.48
N ASP A 402 -5.10 0.37 -21.75
CA ASP A 402 -5.15 1.68 -21.13
C ASP A 402 -6.09 2.66 -21.85
N THR A 403 -6.25 3.84 -21.27
CA THR A 403 -7.08 4.93 -21.77
C THR A 403 -6.69 5.40 -23.16
N SER A 404 -5.41 5.38 -23.56
CA SER A 404 -4.96 5.86 -24.88
C SER A 404 -5.50 5.00 -26.03
N LYS A 405 -5.87 3.75 -25.74
CA LYS A 405 -6.46 2.84 -26.73
C LYS A 405 -7.90 3.20 -27.12
N PHE A 406 -8.66 3.79 -26.19
CA PHE A 406 -10.11 3.98 -26.37
C PHE A 406 -10.60 5.41 -26.14
N LEU A 407 -9.89 6.20 -25.35
CA LEU A 407 -10.20 7.59 -25.07
C LEU A 407 -9.32 8.49 -25.93
N THR A 408 -9.85 9.64 -26.32
CA THR A 408 -9.09 10.69 -26.99
C THR A 408 -8.58 11.73 -26.00
N GLY A 409 -7.51 12.42 -26.40
CA GLY A 409 -7.01 13.62 -25.75
C GLY A 409 -7.75 14.91 -26.16
N ASP A 410 -8.81 14.85 -26.96
CA ASP A 410 -9.65 16.01 -27.27
C ASP A 410 -10.75 16.20 -26.18
N PRO A 411 -10.76 17.34 -25.45
CA PRO A 411 -11.75 17.59 -24.39
C PRO A 411 -13.18 17.79 -24.91
N ILE A 412 -13.36 18.04 -26.20
CA ILE A 412 -14.65 18.42 -26.80
C ILE A 412 -15.22 17.29 -27.63
N ASP A 413 -14.40 16.67 -28.49
CA ASP A 413 -14.86 15.60 -29.37
C ASP A 413 -14.23 14.24 -29.01
N PRO A 414 -14.94 13.37 -28.27
CA PRO A 414 -14.43 12.08 -27.83
C PRO A 414 -14.07 11.10 -28.97
N ARG A 415 -14.46 11.40 -30.22
CA ARG A 415 -14.21 10.53 -31.40
C ARG A 415 -13.04 11.01 -32.26
N LYS A 416 -12.58 12.25 -32.05
CA LYS A 416 -11.49 12.82 -32.84
C LYS A 416 -10.17 12.25 -32.39
N ARG A 417 -9.45 11.56 -33.28
CA ARG A 417 -8.10 11.07 -32.98
C ARG A 417 -7.13 12.24 -32.91
N THR A 418 -6.47 12.39 -31.78
CA THR A 418 -5.41 13.38 -31.56
C THR A 418 -4.03 12.72 -31.72
N THR A 419 -3.01 13.52 -32.05
CA THR A 419 -1.62 13.05 -32.09
C THR A 419 -1.04 12.85 -30.68
N ASP A 420 -1.59 13.55 -29.69
CA ASP A 420 -1.31 13.33 -28.27
C ASP A 420 -2.44 12.50 -27.63
N VAL A 421 -2.17 11.22 -27.40
CA VAL A 421 -3.08 10.25 -26.77
C VAL A 421 -2.76 10.01 -25.29
N SER A 422 -1.81 10.76 -24.72
CA SER A 422 -1.41 10.60 -23.32
C SER A 422 -2.40 11.25 -22.36
N ASN A 423 -3.05 12.34 -22.80
CA ASN A 423 -4.05 13.05 -22.03
C ASN A 423 -5.40 12.34 -22.07
N TRP A 424 -6.10 12.30 -20.94
CA TRP A 424 -7.50 11.87 -20.88
C TRP A 424 -8.30 12.68 -19.86
N PHE A 425 -9.60 12.80 -20.11
CA PHE A 425 -10.52 13.61 -19.31
C PHE A 425 -11.42 12.70 -18.45
N PRO A 426 -11.45 12.88 -17.12
CA PRO A 426 -12.35 12.15 -16.25
C PRO A 426 -13.82 12.39 -16.61
N THR A 427 -14.63 11.34 -16.50
CA THR A 427 -16.08 11.52 -16.45
C THR A 427 -16.48 12.09 -15.08
N ILE A 428 -17.72 12.54 -14.97
CA ILE A 428 -18.25 13.11 -13.73
C ILE A 428 -19.42 12.24 -13.27
N ARG A 429 -19.43 11.88 -11.98
CA ARG A 429 -20.52 11.10 -11.38
C ARG A 429 -20.95 11.68 -10.03
N GLU A 430 -22.20 11.41 -9.66
CA GLU A 430 -22.68 11.67 -8.30
C GLU A 430 -22.24 10.56 -7.35
N PHE A 431 -21.65 10.92 -6.23
CA PHE A 431 -21.19 10.02 -5.19
C PHE A 431 -21.38 10.65 -3.80
N LYS A 432 -22.12 9.98 -2.92
CA LYS A 432 -22.48 10.47 -1.56
C LYS A 432 -22.95 11.93 -1.56
N GLY A 433 -23.79 12.31 -2.52
CA GLY A 433 -24.35 13.66 -2.64
C GLY A 433 -23.40 14.72 -3.20
N ARG A 434 -22.24 14.35 -3.73
CA ARG A 434 -21.30 15.26 -4.42
C ARG A 434 -20.99 14.79 -5.84
N ILE A 435 -20.73 15.75 -6.71
CA ILE A 435 -20.25 15.58 -8.08
C ILE A 435 -18.72 15.46 -8.01
N VAL A 436 -18.20 14.29 -8.40
CA VAL A 436 -16.77 13.95 -8.34
C VAL A 436 -16.24 13.51 -9.70
N PRO A 437 -14.97 13.81 -10.03
CA PRO A 437 -14.33 13.22 -11.20
C PRO A 437 -14.11 11.72 -10.97
N ALA A 438 -14.33 10.92 -12.00
CA ALA A 438 -14.18 9.49 -11.97
C ALA A 438 -13.61 8.98 -13.30
N LYS A 439 -12.86 7.88 -13.25
CA LYS A 439 -12.52 7.07 -14.42
C LYS A 439 -13.48 5.89 -14.48
N SER A 440 -13.92 5.52 -15.69
CA SER A 440 -14.58 4.24 -15.88
C SER A 440 -13.55 3.12 -15.86
N LEU A 441 -13.98 1.93 -15.44
CA LEU A 441 -13.18 0.72 -15.47
C LEU A 441 -14.08 -0.39 -15.95
N VAL A 442 -13.71 -1.02 -17.05
CA VAL A 442 -14.47 -2.09 -17.67
C VAL A 442 -13.74 -3.39 -17.41
N VAL A 443 -14.48 -4.40 -16.95
CA VAL A 443 -13.92 -5.73 -16.73
C VAL A 443 -14.75 -6.76 -17.47
N ILE A 444 -14.09 -7.56 -18.30
CA ILE A 444 -14.68 -8.63 -19.09
C ILE A 444 -14.20 -9.95 -18.47
N TYR A 445 -15.13 -10.74 -17.93
CA TYR A 445 -14.82 -11.99 -17.25
C TYR A 445 -15.91 -13.04 -17.47
N PHE A 446 -15.55 -14.32 -17.32
CA PHE A 446 -16.50 -15.42 -17.29
C PHE A 446 -16.92 -15.71 -15.84
N GLY A 447 -18.19 -16.05 -15.65
CA GLY A 447 -18.70 -16.42 -14.34
C GLY A 447 -19.98 -17.26 -14.42
N ASP A 448 -20.25 -17.97 -13.33
CA ASP A 448 -21.48 -18.73 -13.14
C ASP A 448 -22.59 -17.78 -12.69
N LEU A 449 -23.68 -17.68 -13.45
CA LEU A 449 -24.84 -16.87 -13.10
C LEU A 449 -25.74 -17.63 -12.13
N ASP A 450 -25.96 -17.07 -10.94
CA ASP A 450 -27.05 -17.50 -10.07
C ASP A 450 -28.35 -16.82 -10.53
N GLU A 451 -29.22 -17.57 -11.18
CA GLU A 451 -30.50 -17.07 -11.71
C GLU A 451 -31.45 -16.55 -10.62
N LYS A 452 -31.29 -16.97 -9.36
CA LYS A 452 -32.15 -16.51 -8.26
C LYS A 452 -31.72 -15.13 -7.75
N THR A 453 -30.42 -14.89 -7.69
CA THR A 453 -29.86 -13.65 -7.13
C THR A 453 -29.40 -12.66 -8.20
N ASN A 454 -29.34 -13.08 -9.47
CA ASN A 454 -28.72 -12.37 -10.60
C ASN A 454 -27.26 -11.97 -10.32
N VAL A 455 -26.56 -12.76 -9.52
CA VAL A 455 -25.15 -12.55 -9.18
C VAL A 455 -24.30 -13.47 -10.07
N VAL A 456 -23.26 -12.90 -10.67
CA VAL A 456 -22.29 -13.65 -11.49
C VAL A 456 -21.06 -13.97 -10.65
N LYS A 457 -20.84 -15.23 -10.33
CA LYS A 457 -19.65 -15.72 -9.61
C LYS A 457 -18.47 -15.86 -10.57
N PRO A 458 -17.36 -15.11 -10.39
CA PRO A 458 -16.22 -15.20 -11.29
C PRO A 458 -15.59 -16.59 -11.28
N ILE A 459 -15.38 -17.16 -12.48
CA ILE A 459 -14.67 -18.44 -12.65
C ILE A 459 -13.16 -18.18 -12.53
N PHE A 460 -12.45 -19.09 -11.87
CA PHE A 460 -11.00 -19.00 -11.71
C PHE A 460 -10.29 -19.01 -13.07
N LEU A 461 -9.29 -18.14 -13.24
CA LEU A 461 -8.58 -17.99 -14.51
C LEU A 461 -7.96 -19.30 -15.00
N TRP A 462 -7.45 -20.14 -14.09
CA TRP A 462 -6.86 -21.43 -14.44
C TRP A 462 -7.88 -22.43 -15.00
N LYS A 463 -9.15 -22.34 -14.60
CA LYS A 463 -10.22 -23.16 -15.18
C LYS A 463 -10.52 -22.73 -16.62
N ILE A 464 -10.55 -21.42 -16.88
CA ILE A 464 -10.77 -20.88 -18.23
C ILE A 464 -9.66 -21.34 -19.19
N ARG A 465 -8.40 -21.34 -18.74
CA ARG A 465 -7.27 -21.82 -19.53
C ARG A 465 -7.38 -23.31 -19.91
N GLY A 466 -8.01 -24.13 -19.08
CA GLY A 466 -8.18 -25.57 -19.32
C GLY A 466 -9.36 -25.96 -20.21
N VAL A 467 -10.21 -25.01 -20.60
CA VAL A 467 -11.33 -25.23 -21.54
C VAL A 467 -10.90 -25.04 -23.01
N LYS A 468 -9.74 -24.40 -23.23
CA LYS A 468 -9.09 -24.29 -24.53
C LYS A 468 -8.12 -25.44 -24.73
#